data_AF-A0A1C4J3I1-F1
#
_entry.id   AF-A0A1C4J3I1-F1
#
_cell.length_a   1.000
_cell.length_b   1.000
_cell.length_c   1.000
_cell.angle_alpha   90.00
_cell.angle_beta   90.00
_cell.angle_gamma   90.00
#
_symmetry.space_group_name_H-M   'P 1'
#
loop_
_entity.id
_entity.type
_entity.pdbx_description
1 polymer ?
#
loop_
_entity_poly.entity_id
_entity_poly.type
_entity_poly.pdbx_seq_one_letter_code
_entity_poly.pdbx_strand_id
1 'polypeptide(L)' 'MSPLQFQKRIRLQEARSLLVGHPGDVAGVGHFVGYDSPSQFNREYRRLFGVPPGQEAARLRADTGADDIRHLP' A
#
# COMPACT_ATOMS: atom_id res chain seq x y z
N MET A 1 19.68 4.61 10.74
CA MET A 1 18.93 3.96 9.64
C MET A 1 19.96 3.41 8.66
N SER A 2 19.95 2.12 8.34
CA SER A 2 20.90 1.54 7.38
C SER A 2 20.42 1.73 5.93
N PRO A 3 21.31 1.67 4.92
CA PRO A 3 20.92 1.77 3.51
C PRO A 3 19.81 0.80 3.10
N LEU A 4 19.85 -0.46 3.59
CA LEU A 4 18.80 -1.45 3.36
C LEU A 4 17.46 -1.09 4.01
N GLN A 5 17.48 -0.52 5.21
CA GLN A 5 16.26 -0.04 5.86
C GLN A 5 15.66 1.15 5.11
N PHE A 6 16.50 2.03 4.56
CA PHE A 6 16.07 3.14 3.73
C PHE A 6 15.42 2.65 2.44
N GLN A 7 16.09 1.77 1.70
CA GLN A 7 15.53 1.16 0.49
C GLN A 7 14.19 0.49 0.75
N LYS A 8 14.07 -0.26 1.85
CA LYS A 8 12.80 -0.88 2.28
C LYS A 8 11.70 0.14 2.51
N ARG A 9 12.01 1.26 3.16
CA ARG A 9 11.03 2.32 3.39
C ARG A 9 10.53 2.94 2.08
N ILE A 10 11.43 3.17 1.12
CA ILE A 10 11.06 3.64 -0.22
C ILE A 10 10.14 2.64 -0.92
N ARG A 11 10.49 1.34 -0.95
CA ARG A 11 9.64 0.29 -1.55
C ARG A 11 8.25 0.21 -0.93
N LEU A 12 8.17 0.31 0.40
CA LEU A 12 6.89 0.26 1.11
C LEU A 12 6.05 1.53 0.89
N GLN A 13 6.67 2.70 0.70
CA GLN A 13 5.98 3.93 0.31
C GLN A 13 5.41 3.83 -1.12
N GLU A 14 6.19 3.30 -2.06
CA GLU A 14 5.73 3.05 -3.43
C GLU A 14 4.54 2.08 -3.45
N ALA A 15 4.60 1.01 -2.65
CA ALA A 15 3.48 0.08 -2.50
C ALA A 15 2.19 0.79 -2.07
N ARG A 16 2.27 1.73 -1.12
CA ARG A 16 1.10 2.50 -0.65
C ARG A 16 0.50 3.35 -1.78
N SER A 17 1.33 4.01 -2.57
CA SER A 17 0.86 4.76 -3.75
C SER A 17 0.17 3.86 -4.77
N LEU A 18 0.71 2.66 -5.02
CA LEU A 18 0.10 1.69 -5.92
C LEU A 18 -1.23 1.14 -5.41
N LEU A 19 -1.40 0.96 -4.10
CA LEU A 19 -2.66 0.53 -3.50
C LEU A 19 -3.79 1.55 -3.69
N VAL A 20 -3.47 2.83 -3.93
CA VAL A 20 -4.48 3.84 -4.31
C VAL A 20 -5.05 3.54 -5.70
N GLY A 21 -4.18 3.19 -6.66
CA GLY A 21 -4.57 2.90 -8.04
C GLY A 21 -5.07 1.47 -8.29
N HIS A 22 -4.60 0.50 -7.49
CA HIS A 22 -4.91 -0.93 -7.63
C HIS A 22 -5.35 -1.56 -6.30
N PRO A 23 -6.43 -1.07 -5.69
CA PRO A 23 -6.76 -1.41 -4.32
C PRO A 23 -7.26 -2.86 -4.12
N GLY A 24 -7.49 -3.60 -5.19
CA GLY A 24 -7.88 -5.01 -5.18
C GLY A 24 -6.71 -5.99 -5.22
N ASP A 25 -5.50 -5.56 -5.59
CA ASP A 25 -4.39 -6.45 -5.89
C ASP A 25 -3.20 -6.26 -4.92
N VAL A 26 -3.43 -6.56 -3.65
CA VAL A 26 -2.40 -6.42 -2.60
C VAL A 26 -1.20 -7.35 -2.84
N ALA A 27 -1.47 -8.56 -3.33
CA ALA A 27 -0.42 -9.55 -3.58
C ALA A 27 0.43 -9.16 -4.79
N GLY A 28 -0.20 -8.71 -5.89
CA GLY A 28 0.50 -8.20 -7.06
C GLY A 28 1.30 -6.94 -6.75
N VAL A 29 0.77 -6.01 -5.94
CA VAL A 29 1.52 -4.84 -5.47
C VAL A 29 2.76 -5.27 -4.68
N GLY A 30 2.62 -6.23 -3.76
CA GLY A 30 3.75 -6.77 -3.00
C GLY A 30 4.83 -7.37 -3.91
N HIS A 31 4.44 -8.14 -4.91
CA HIS A 31 5.35 -8.70 -5.90
C HIS A 31 6.04 -7.60 -6.73
N PHE A 32 5.28 -6.61 -7.19
CA PHE A 32 5.77 -5.49 -8.00
C PHE A 32 6.87 -4.69 -7.29
N VAL A 33 6.71 -4.43 -5.98
CA VAL A 33 7.74 -3.72 -5.19
C VAL A 33 8.87 -4.63 -4.69
N GLY A 34 8.94 -5.87 -5.18
CA GLY A 34 10.05 -6.79 -4.98
C GLY A 34 9.97 -7.67 -3.73
N TYR A 35 8.76 -8.03 -3.28
CA TYR A 35 8.56 -9.09 -2.28
C TYR A 35 8.13 -10.40 -2.96
N ASP A 36 8.89 -11.46 -2.73
CA ASP A 36 8.54 -12.81 -3.22
C ASP A 36 7.42 -13.47 -2.39
N SER A 37 7.20 -12.97 -1.17
CA SER A 37 6.21 -13.51 -0.23
C SER A 37 5.18 -12.46 0.19
N PRO A 38 3.89 -12.65 -0.12
CA PRO A 38 2.82 -11.77 0.35
C PRO A 38 2.77 -11.66 1.87
N SER A 39 3.09 -12.74 2.59
CA SER A 39 3.15 -12.76 4.06
C SER A 39 4.30 -11.91 4.60
N GLN A 40 5.46 -11.89 3.92
CA GLN A 40 6.56 -11.00 4.29
C GLN A 40 6.19 -9.54 4.07
N PHE A 41 5.65 -9.22 2.89
CA PHE A 41 5.17 -7.88 2.56
C PHE A 41 4.16 -7.37 3.59
N ASN A 42 3.13 -8.15 3.89
CA ASN A 42 2.10 -7.79 4.88
C ASN A 42 2.69 -7.45 6.25
N ARG A 43 3.64 -8.24 6.74
CA ARG A 43 4.28 -7.99 8.05
C ARG A 43 5.11 -6.71 8.05
N GLU A 44 5.91 -6.48 7.01
CA GLU A 44 6.77 -5.30 6.94
C GLU A 44 5.98 -4.01 6.71
N TYR A 45 4.96 -4.07 5.86
CA TYR A 45 4.03 -2.97 5.63
C TYR A 45 3.32 -2.59 6.94
N ARG A 46 2.74 -3.58 7.63
CA ARG A 46 2.09 -3.34 8.94
C ARG A 46 3.04 -2.78 9.98
N ARG A 47 4.30 -3.23 10.00
CA ARG A 47 5.32 -2.70 10.92
C ARG A 47 5.61 -1.23 10.66
N LEU A 48 5.61 -0.79 9.40
CA LEU A 48 5.92 0.60 9.04
C LEU A 48 4.70 1.54 9.15
N PHE A 49 3.51 1.08 8.76
CA PHE A 49 2.31 1.92 8.65
C PHE A 49 1.24 1.64 9.71
N GLY A 50 1.42 0.63 10.56
CA GLY A 50 0.50 0.27 11.64
C GLY A 50 -0.70 -0.58 11.22
N VAL A 51 -1.05 -0.62 9.93
CA VAL A 51 -2.18 -1.38 9.39
C VAL A 51 -1.76 -2.32 8.25
N PRO A 52 -2.47 -3.45 8.03
CA PRO A 52 -2.23 -4.29 6.87
C PRO A 52 -2.55 -3.56 5.54
N PRO A 53 -1.84 -3.84 4.45
CA PRO A 53 -2.03 -3.17 3.17
C PRO A 53 -3.44 -3.40 2.58
N GLY A 54 -4.06 -4.56 2.81
CA GLY A 54 -5.45 -4.80 2.37
C GLY A 54 -6.49 -3.93 3.10
N GLN A 55 -6.26 -3.63 4.38
CA GLN A 55 -7.12 -2.70 5.12
C GLN A 55 -6.90 -1.26 4.65
N GLU A 56 -5.65 -0.88 4.39
CA GLU A 56 -5.34 0.43 3.81
C GLU A 56 -5.98 0.60 2.43
N ALA A 57 -5.86 -0.40 1.55
CA ALA A 57 -6.46 -0.37 0.22
C ALA A 57 -8.00 -0.27 0.25
N ALA A 58 -8.65 -0.88 1.25
CA ALA A 58 -10.08 -0.72 1.46
C ALA A 58 -10.46 0.70 1.91
N ARG A 59 -9.64 1.31 2.79
CA ARG A 59 -9.84 2.71 3.22
C ARG A 59 -9.64 3.69 2.07
N LEU A 60 -8.54 3.53 1.32
CA LEU A 60 -8.23 4.37 0.16
C LEU A 60 -9.33 4.29 -0.90
N ARG A 61 -9.94 3.11 -1.13
CA ARG A 61 -11.13 2.97 -1.99
C ARG A 61 -12.31 3.80 -1.50
N ALA A 62 -12.60 3.74 -0.20
CA ALA A 62 -13.71 4.49 0.39
C ALA A 62 -13.47 6.01 0.27
N ASP A 63 -12.23 6.46 0.44
CA ASP A 63 -11.85 7.86 0.31
C ASP A 63 -11.93 8.35 -1.14
N THR A 64 -11.42 7.60 -2.13
CA THR A 64 -11.53 7.96 -3.56
C THR A 64 -12.98 7.99 -4.02
N GLY A 65 -13.83 7.05 -3.57
CA GLY A 65 -15.26 7.07 -3.87
C GLY A 65 -16.03 8.21 -3.19
N ALA A 66 -15.49 8.77 -2.11
CA ALA A 66 -16.08 9.92 -1.43
C ALA A 66 -15.69 11.27 -2.07
N ASP A 67 -14.53 11.36 -2.74
CA ASP A 67 -14.13 12.56 -3.47
C ASP A 67 -14.91 12.77 -4.77
N ASP A 68 -15.37 11.70 -5.42
CA ASP A 68 -16.20 11.79 -6.63
C ASP A 68 -17.58 12.42 -6.37
N ILE A 69 -18.09 12.33 -5.13
CA ILE A 69 -19.37 12.92 -4.71
C ILE A 69 -19.24 14.43 -4.42
N ARG A 70 -18.02 14.94 -4.20
CA ARG A 70 -17.77 16.34 -3.82
C ARG A 70 -17.61 17.29 -5.01
N HIS A 71 -17.74 16.79 -6.25
CA HIS A 71 -17.54 17.57 -7.47
C HIS A 71 -18.79 17.67 -8.37
N LEU A 72 -19.99 17.74 -7.77
CA LEU A 72 -21.21 18.11 -8.50
C LEU A 72 -21.40 19.65 -8.46
N PRO A 73 -21.57 20.34 -9.61
CA PRO A 73 -21.90 21.76 -9.66
C PRO A 73 -23.30 22.08 -9.11
#